data_AF-A0AAN8DUV8-F1
#
_entry.id   AF-A0AAN8DUV8-F1
#
_cell.length_a   1.000
_cell.length_b   1.000
_cell.length_c   1.000
_cell.angle_alpha   90.00
_cell.angle_beta   90.00
_cell.angle_gamma   90.00
#
_symmetry.space_group_name_H-M   'P 1'
#
loop_
_entity.id
_entity.type
_entity.pdbx_description
1 polymer ?
#
loop_
_entity_poly.entity_id
_entity_poly.type
_entity_poly.pdbx_seq_one_letter_code
_entity_poly.pdbx_strand_id
1 'polypeptide(L)'
;MDLLKIVTGKLTGKSISEAISWHPKLNTIFHLIHKQTGELSTIKYLAKALSTFHQINAYEEDGFLIIDMCTGDDGQAINNYNLQNLRKNGEDLDEVYNTMCRVFPRRFVLPLNVDCDTPYDQNLNGPDCTATAIRTNKNMVFCTHEDLHGEDLHQYGGLEFPQINYGKYNTHSYRYFYGCGFRHLVGDTLIKMDLQGKHMKVWEQPGLYPSEPVFVPSPNATEEDDGVIMSVVITPNKDKSTFLLVLDAKTFKEVGRAEVPVNIPYGFHGTFNSTQ
;
A
#
# COMPACT_ATOMS: atom_id res chain seq x y z
N MET A 1 -7.77 -14.56 -13.78
CA MET A 1 -9.02 -14.97 -13.10
C MET A 1 -9.79 -15.90 -14.03
N ASP A 2 -10.16 -17.07 -13.53
CA ASP A 2 -10.87 -18.10 -14.30
C ASP A 2 -12.38 -17.95 -14.09
N LEU A 3 -13.06 -17.35 -15.07
CA LEU A 3 -14.50 -17.07 -14.99
C LEU A 3 -15.34 -18.35 -14.91
N LEU A 4 -14.90 -19.45 -15.54
CA LEU A 4 -15.62 -20.71 -15.50
C LEU A 4 -15.62 -21.29 -14.08
N LYS A 5 -14.48 -21.23 -13.39
CA LYS A 5 -14.38 -21.63 -11.98
C LYS A 5 -15.26 -20.76 -11.08
N ILE A 6 -15.39 -19.46 -11.34
CA ILE A 6 -16.28 -18.59 -10.57
C ILE A 6 -17.73 -18.99 -10.77
N VAL A 7 -18.18 -19.10 -12.02
CA VAL A 7 -19.59 -19.41 -12.35
C VAL A 7 -19.99 -20.81 -11.85
N THR A 8 -19.08 -21.78 -11.93
CA THR A 8 -19.31 -23.16 -11.46
C THR A 8 -18.96 -23.38 -9.98
N GLY A 9 -18.39 -22.38 -9.31
CA GLY A 9 -17.87 -22.48 -7.94
C GLY A 9 -18.94 -22.91 -6.94
N LYS A 10 -20.15 -22.33 -7.03
CA LYS A 10 -21.28 -22.68 -6.17
C LYS A 10 -21.70 -24.16 -6.31
N LEU A 11 -21.64 -24.70 -7.52
CA LEU A 11 -22.00 -26.11 -7.80
C LEU A 11 -20.91 -27.08 -7.35
N THR A 12 -19.65 -26.64 -7.37
CA THR A 12 -18.48 -27.45 -7.02
C THR A 12 -18.02 -27.26 -5.57
N GLY A 13 -18.68 -26.40 -4.80
CA GLY A 13 -18.30 -26.07 -3.41
C GLY A 13 -17.01 -25.27 -3.29
N LYS A 14 -16.56 -24.61 -4.38
CA LYS A 14 -15.30 -23.88 -4.46
C LYS A 14 -15.48 -22.39 -4.26
N SER A 15 -14.51 -21.75 -3.62
CA SER A 15 -14.48 -20.29 -3.40
C SER A 15 -13.97 -19.53 -4.63
N ILE A 16 -14.22 -18.22 -4.66
CA ILE A 16 -13.68 -17.31 -5.69
C ILE A 16 -12.14 -17.31 -5.67
N SER A 17 -11.51 -17.48 -4.50
CA SER A 17 -10.05 -17.51 -4.39
C SER A 17 -9.41 -18.64 -5.22
N GLU A 18 -10.09 -19.79 -5.40
CA GLU A 18 -9.61 -20.87 -6.28
C GLU A 18 -9.63 -20.52 -7.78
N ALA A 19 -10.30 -19.45 -8.16
CA ALA A 19 -10.33 -18.93 -9.52
C ALA A 19 -9.25 -17.87 -9.80
N ILE A 20 -8.46 -17.51 -8.79
CA ILE A 20 -7.36 -16.54 -8.92
C ILE A 20 -6.05 -17.33 -9.03
N SER A 21 -5.24 -17.00 -10.03
CA SER A 21 -3.97 -17.65 -10.32
C SER A 21 -2.89 -16.63 -10.58
N TRP A 22 -1.70 -16.92 -10.07
CA TRP A 22 -0.49 -16.14 -10.30
C TRP A 22 0.24 -16.64 -11.54
N HIS A 23 0.64 -15.73 -12.42
CA HIS A 23 1.39 -16.02 -13.64
C HIS A 23 2.67 -15.18 -13.66
N PRO A 24 3.76 -15.62 -13.00
CA PRO A 24 4.97 -14.80 -12.79
C PRO A 24 5.72 -14.42 -14.07
N LYS A 25 5.42 -15.09 -15.19
CA LYS A 25 6.02 -14.82 -16.51
C LYS A 25 5.28 -13.73 -17.29
N LEU A 26 4.09 -13.32 -16.84
CA LEU A 26 3.34 -12.24 -17.46
C LEU A 26 3.73 -10.91 -16.82
N ASN A 27 3.68 -9.84 -17.60
CA ASN A 27 3.90 -8.49 -17.10
C ASN A 27 2.64 -7.94 -16.44
N THR A 28 2.83 -7.07 -15.46
CA THR A 28 1.80 -6.15 -15.00
C THR A 28 1.62 -5.07 -16.07
N ILE A 29 0.37 -4.67 -16.33
CA ILE A 29 0.03 -3.64 -17.31
C ILE A 29 -0.65 -2.48 -16.58
N PHE A 30 -0.09 -1.27 -16.68
CA PHE A 30 -0.78 -0.05 -16.27
C PHE A 30 -1.58 0.48 -17.45
N HIS A 31 -2.89 0.60 -17.26
CA HIS A 31 -3.82 1.16 -18.22
C HIS A 31 -4.11 2.61 -17.84
N LEU A 32 -3.78 3.55 -18.73
CA LEU A 32 -4.10 4.96 -18.55
C LEU A 32 -5.34 5.29 -19.35
N ILE A 33 -6.35 5.84 -18.68
CA ILE A 33 -7.61 6.27 -19.29
C ILE A 33 -7.79 7.74 -18.94
N HIS A 34 -7.96 8.58 -19.95
CA HIS A 34 -8.20 10.01 -19.75
C HIS A 34 -9.56 10.20 -19.05
N LYS A 35 -9.54 10.74 -17.83
CA LYS A 35 -10.69 10.73 -16.91
C LYS A 35 -11.93 11.42 -17.47
N GLN A 36 -11.76 12.52 -18.20
CA GLN A 36 -12.89 13.33 -18.70
C GLN A 36 -13.46 12.78 -20.01
N THR A 37 -12.64 12.17 -20.86
CA THR A 37 -13.05 11.72 -22.20
C THR A 37 -13.30 10.22 -22.27
N GLY A 38 -12.77 9.44 -21.32
CA GLY A 38 -12.77 7.98 -21.36
C GLY A 38 -11.81 7.40 -22.40
N GLU A 39 -10.98 8.21 -23.04
CA GLU A 39 -10.05 7.76 -24.06
C GLU A 39 -8.92 6.93 -23.43
N LEU A 40 -8.72 5.72 -23.94
CA LEU A 40 -7.63 4.85 -23.52
C LEU A 40 -6.32 5.32 -24.18
N SER A 41 -5.27 5.48 -23.37
CA SER A 41 -3.93 5.76 -23.90
C SER A 41 -3.51 4.68 -24.90
N THR A 42 -2.95 5.12 -26.02
CA THR A 42 -2.41 4.21 -27.04
C THR A 42 -1.14 3.51 -26.57
N ILE A 43 -0.51 4.01 -25.51
CA ILE A 43 0.70 3.48 -24.89
C ILE A 43 0.33 2.48 -23.79
N LYS A 44 0.94 1.31 -23.82
CA LYS A 44 0.88 0.32 -22.75
C LYS A 44 2.14 0.39 -21.90
N TYR A 45 1.98 0.70 -20.63
CA TYR A 45 3.07 0.67 -19.67
C TYR A 45 3.09 -0.70 -19.00
N LEU A 46 4.26 -1.33 -19.00
CA LEU A 46 4.48 -2.68 -18.52
C LEU A 46 5.42 -2.63 -17.32
N ALA A 47 5.24 -3.51 -16.36
CA ALA A 47 6.22 -3.79 -15.32
C ALA A 47 6.36 -5.30 -15.13
N LYS A 48 7.39 -5.74 -14.40
CA LYS A 48 7.48 -7.13 -13.93
C LYS A 48 6.19 -7.52 -13.18
N ALA A 49 5.90 -8.82 -13.15
CA ALA A 49 4.81 -9.37 -12.37
C ALA A 49 4.90 -8.85 -10.92
N LEU A 50 3.84 -8.19 -10.46
CA LEU A 50 3.69 -7.73 -9.08
C LEU A 50 2.24 -7.96 -8.63
N SER A 51 2.04 -8.06 -7.32
CA SER A 51 0.72 -7.93 -6.70
C SER A 51 0.63 -6.62 -5.94
N THR A 52 -0.58 -6.10 -5.81
CA THR A 52 -0.87 -4.91 -5.02
C THR A 52 -2.33 -4.96 -4.60
N PHE A 53 -2.62 -4.49 -3.39
CA PHE A 53 -3.98 -4.23 -2.94
C PHE A 53 -4.25 -2.73 -2.83
N HIS A 54 -3.28 -1.99 -2.27
CA HIS A 54 -3.46 -0.58 -1.96
C HIS A 54 -2.47 0.30 -2.73
N GLN A 55 -3.06 1.23 -3.49
CA GLN A 55 -2.37 2.40 -4.00
C GLN A 55 -2.25 3.45 -2.89
N ILE A 56 -1.10 4.11 -2.80
CA ILE A 56 -0.81 5.16 -1.83
C ILE A 56 -1.34 6.50 -2.36
N ASN A 57 -0.86 6.92 -3.53
CA ASN A 57 -1.31 8.11 -4.25
C ASN A 57 -0.93 7.99 -5.74
N ALA A 58 -1.48 8.85 -6.59
CA ALA A 58 -0.94 9.08 -7.93
C ALA A 58 -1.22 10.51 -8.39
N TYR A 59 -0.26 11.16 -9.04
CA TYR A 59 -0.36 12.56 -9.47
C TYR A 59 0.46 12.80 -10.73
N GLU A 60 0.15 13.88 -11.43
CA GLU A 60 0.89 14.32 -12.62
C GLU A 60 1.91 15.40 -12.23
N GLU A 61 3.14 15.28 -12.74
CA GLU A 61 4.21 16.25 -12.54
C GLU A 61 5.12 16.27 -13.77
N ASP A 62 5.36 17.45 -14.35
CA ASP A 62 6.30 17.67 -15.46
C ASP A 62 6.15 16.71 -16.66
N GLY A 63 4.92 16.33 -17.00
CA GLY A 63 4.64 15.43 -18.13
C GLY A 63 4.79 13.94 -17.81
N PHE A 64 4.89 13.59 -16.52
CA PHE A 64 4.89 12.23 -16.02
C PHE A 64 3.70 11.99 -15.11
N LEU A 65 3.21 10.75 -15.09
CA LEU A 65 2.28 10.25 -14.08
C LEU A 65 3.09 9.45 -13.04
N ILE A 66 3.08 9.94 -11.80
CA ILE A 66 3.69 9.29 -10.64
C ILE A 66 2.64 8.40 -10.00
N ILE A 67 2.98 7.13 -9.73
CA ILE A 67 2.09 6.14 -9.13
C ILE A 67 2.82 5.46 -7.97
N ASP A 68 2.32 5.67 -6.75
CA ASP A 68 2.88 5.08 -5.54
C ASP A 68 1.93 3.99 -5.03
N MET A 69 2.45 2.78 -4.77
CA MET A 69 1.65 1.63 -4.35
C MET A 69 2.39 0.74 -3.38
N CYS A 70 1.65 0.04 -2.52
CA CYS A 70 2.18 -1.09 -1.75
C CYS A 70 2.21 -2.33 -2.66
N THR A 71 3.39 -2.90 -2.90
CA THR A 71 3.55 -3.99 -3.87
C THR A 71 4.30 -5.21 -3.31
N GLY A 72 3.85 -6.40 -3.69
CA GLY A 72 4.53 -7.66 -3.46
C GLY A 72 5.00 -8.29 -4.77
N ASP A 73 5.97 -9.20 -4.67
CA ASP A 73 6.61 -9.86 -5.83
C ASP A 73 6.04 -11.25 -6.14
N ASP A 74 4.97 -11.66 -5.43
CA ASP A 74 4.23 -12.89 -5.71
C ASP A 74 2.70 -12.69 -5.68
N GLY A 75 1.95 -13.75 -5.98
CA GLY A 75 0.49 -13.77 -5.90
C GLY A 75 -0.08 -14.61 -4.76
N GLN A 76 0.67 -14.82 -3.68
CA GLN A 76 0.25 -15.68 -2.56
C GLN A 76 -0.56 -14.97 -1.48
N ALA A 77 -0.66 -13.63 -1.53
CA ALA A 77 -1.28 -12.87 -0.46
C ALA A 77 -2.66 -13.40 -0.03
N ILE A 78 -3.57 -13.69 -0.97
CA ILE A 78 -4.90 -14.25 -0.65
C ILE A 78 -4.79 -15.59 0.11
N ASN A 79 -3.84 -16.45 -0.28
CA ASN A 79 -3.64 -17.74 0.38
C ASN A 79 -3.07 -17.58 1.79
N ASN A 80 -2.20 -16.59 2.01
CA ASN A 80 -1.58 -16.31 3.31
C ASN A 80 -2.65 -15.97 4.36
N TYR A 81 -3.70 -15.25 3.96
CA TYR A 81 -4.80 -14.82 4.84
C TYR A 81 -5.97 -15.82 4.98
N ASN A 82 -5.81 -17.07 4.54
CA ASN A 82 -6.81 -18.10 4.81
C ASN A 82 -6.97 -18.35 6.31
N LEU A 83 -8.20 -18.59 6.78
CA LEU A 83 -8.50 -18.86 8.19
C LEU A 83 -7.70 -20.03 8.78
N GLN A 84 -7.32 -21.01 7.96
CA GLN A 84 -6.48 -22.12 8.37
C GLN A 84 -5.09 -21.64 8.80
N ASN A 85 -4.51 -20.67 8.08
CA ASN A 85 -3.23 -20.06 8.43
C ASN A 85 -3.37 -19.10 9.62
N LEU A 86 -4.42 -18.28 9.65
CA LEU A 86 -4.68 -17.33 10.74
C LEU A 86 -4.93 -18.01 12.10
N ARG A 87 -5.28 -19.31 12.12
CA ARG A 87 -5.51 -20.09 13.35
C ARG A 87 -4.30 -20.88 13.81
N LYS A 88 -3.20 -20.89 13.05
CA LYS A 88 -1.93 -21.52 13.46
C LYS A 88 -1.33 -20.78 14.66
N ASN A 89 -0.46 -21.45 15.39
CA ASN A 89 0.28 -20.88 16.52
C ASN A 89 1.68 -21.53 16.62
N GLY A 90 2.59 -20.89 17.37
CA GLY A 90 3.96 -21.38 17.55
C GLY A 90 4.71 -21.51 16.21
N GLU A 91 5.50 -22.57 16.09
CA GLU A 91 6.38 -22.83 14.94
C GLU A 91 5.62 -22.86 13.59
N ASP A 92 4.40 -23.41 13.56
CA ASP A 92 3.58 -23.48 12.35
C ASP A 92 3.19 -22.08 11.83
N LEU A 93 3.01 -21.13 12.74
CA LEU A 93 2.68 -19.74 12.40
C LEU A 93 3.94 -18.99 11.96
N ASP A 94 5.07 -19.25 12.60
CA ASP A 94 6.37 -18.70 12.21
C ASP A 94 6.78 -19.14 10.80
N GLU A 95 6.50 -20.40 10.42
CA GLU A 95 6.74 -20.90 9.06
C GLU A 95 5.91 -20.11 8.03
N VAL A 96 4.64 -19.84 8.31
CA VAL A 96 3.80 -18.98 7.45
C VAL A 96 4.43 -17.60 7.32
N TYR A 97 4.82 -16.98 8.44
CA TYR A 97 5.43 -15.64 8.42
C TYR A 97 6.74 -15.56 7.64
N ASN A 98 7.59 -16.58 7.75
CA ASN A 98 8.90 -16.60 7.12
C ASN A 98 8.84 -16.88 5.62
N THR A 99 7.74 -17.47 5.14
CA THR A 99 7.53 -17.77 3.71
C THR A 99 6.68 -16.72 2.99
N MET A 100 6.01 -15.83 3.73
CA MET A 100 5.23 -14.75 3.16
C MET A 100 6.08 -13.73 2.39
N CYS A 101 5.65 -13.42 1.17
CA CYS A 101 6.13 -12.25 0.46
C CYS A 101 5.81 -10.98 1.27
N ARG A 102 6.83 -10.14 1.44
CA ARG A 102 6.69 -8.81 2.06
C ARG A 102 6.20 -7.80 1.03
N VAL A 103 5.43 -6.83 1.50
CA VAL A 103 4.86 -5.78 0.65
C VAL A 103 5.58 -4.47 0.96
N PHE A 104 6.09 -3.81 -0.07
CA PHE A 104 6.86 -2.58 0.08
C PHE A 104 6.26 -1.44 -0.74
N PRO A 105 6.35 -0.18 -0.25
CA PRO A 105 5.87 0.98 -0.97
C PRO A 105 6.84 1.32 -2.12
N ARG A 106 6.33 1.31 -3.35
CA ARG A 106 7.10 1.50 -4.59
C ARG A 106 6.46 2.58 -5.47
N ARG A 107 7.31 3.37 -6.13
CA ARG A 107 6.95 4.43 -7.08
C ARG A 107 7.25 4.02 -8.50
N PHE A 108 6.25 4.12 -9.36
CA PHE A 108 6.38 4.04 -10.81
C PHE A 108 6.22 5.44 -11.42
N VAL A 109 7.04 5.75 -12.42
CA VAL A 109 7.04 7.06 -13.09
C VAL A 109 6.81 6.81 -14.57
N LEU A 110 5.65 7.24 -15.07
CA LEU A 110 5.17 6.93 -16.41
C LEU A 110 5.19 8.19 -17.29
N PRO A 111 6.00 8.27 -18.35
CA PRO A 111 6.01 9.43 -19.25
C PRO A 111 4.68 9.51 -20.02
N LEU A 112 3.99 10.64 -19.95
CA LEU A 112 2.68 10.83 -20.61
C LEU A 112 2.83 11.15 -22.10
N ASN A 113 3.94 11.77 -22.49
CA ASN A 113 4.24 12.16 -23.87
C ASN A 113 5.20 11.14 -24.50
N VAL A 114 4.64 10.12 -25.16
CA VAL A 114 5.40 9.12 -25.92
C VAL A 114 4.84 9.06 -27.35
N ASP A 115 5.68 9.41 -28.33
CA ASP A 115 5.29 9.62 -29.72
C ASP A 115 6.24 8.91 -30.71
N CYS A 116 6.25 9.30 -32.00
CA CYS A 116 7.15 8.70 -32.99
C CYS A 116 8.62 9.08 -32.81
N ASP A 117 8.90 10.21 -32.17
CA ASP A 117 10.25 10.77 -32.03
C ASP A 117 10.93 10.35 -30.72
N THR A 118 10.14 9.79 -29.78
CA THR A 118 10.64 9.25 -28.52
C THR A 118 11.65 8.10 -28.76
N PRO A 119 12.87 8.16 -28.19
CA PRO A 119 13.90 7.15 -28.45
C PRO A 119 13.54 5.76 -27.89
N TYR A 120 14.05 4.73 -28.54
CA TYR A 120 14.00 3.34 -28.06
C TYR A 120 15.19 3.04 -27.15
N ASP A 121 15.01 2.09 -26.23
CA ASP A 121 16.08 1.52 -25.40
C ASP A 121 16.84 2.54 -24.54
N GLN A 122 16.21 3.69 -24.27
CA GLN A 122 16.71 4.75 -23.40
C GLN A 122 15.75 4.96 -22.24
N ASN A 123 16.29 5.31 -21.07
CA ASN A 123 15.46 5.72 -19.94
C ASN A 123 14.84 7.10 -20.24
N LEU A 124 13.51 7.17 -20.20
CA LEU A 124 12.72 8.37 -20.42
C LEU A 124 12.55 9.19 -19.14
N ASN A 125 12.87 8.62 -17.98
CA ASN A 125 12.85 9.33 -16.70
C ASN A 125 14.17 10.08 -16.45
N GLY A 126 14.12 11.13 -15.64
CA GLY A 126 15.29 11.95 -15.29
C GLY A 126 16.35 11.19 -14.47
N PRO A 127 17.61 11.68 -14.46
CA PRO A 127 18.74 11.00 -13.81
C PRO A 127 18.63 10.93 -12.28
N ASP A 128 17.85 11.82 -11.66
CA ASP A 128 17.64 11.87 -10.21
C ASP A 128 16.58 10.88 -9.72
N CYS A 129 15.93 10.14 -10.64
CA CYS A 129 14.93 9.13 -10.34
C CYS A 129 15.50 7.72 -10.58
N THR A 130 15.36 6.82 -9.60
CA THR A 130 15.80 5.43 -9.75
C THR A 130 14.78 4.57 -10.49
N ALA A 131 13.51 4.99 -10.56
CA ALA A 131 12.53 4.37 -11.43
C ALA A 131 12.86 4.65 -12.90
N THR A 132 12.82 3.63 -13.74
CA THR A 132 13.09 3.77 -15.18
C THR A 132 11.82 3.54 -15.99
N ALA A 133 11.76 4.17 -17.16
CA ALA A 133 10.74 3.94 -18.16
C ALA A 133 11.42 3.84 -19.52
N ILE A 134 11.45 2.66 -20.12
CA ILE A 134 12.17 2.38 -21.36
C ILE A 134 11.16 2.02 -22.45
N ARG A 135 11.15 2.80 -23.55
CA ARG A 135 10.36 2.44 -24.73
C ARG A 135 10.95 1.20 -25.40
N THR A 136 10.20 0.10 -25.39
CA THR A 136 10.63 -1.19 -25.95
C THR A 136 9.95 -1.52 -27.28
N ASN A 137 8.84 -0.85 -27.60
CA ASN A 137 8.15 -0.99 -28.87
C ASN A 137 7.36 0.29 -29.19
N LYS A 138 6.76 0.37 -30.39
CA LYS A 138 6.01 1.53 -30.89
C LYS A 138 5.04 2.09 -29.84
N ASN A 139 4.27 1.21 -29.20
CA ASN A 139 3.23 1.55 -28.23
C ASN A 139 3.48 0.91 -26.85
N MET A 140 4.73 0.62 -26.49
CA MET A 140 5.05 -0.08 -25.25
C MET A 140 6.23 0.56 -24.53
N VAL A 141 6.05 0.78 -23.23
CA VAL A 141 7.07 1.28 -22.31
C VAL A 141 7.19 0.29 -21.17
N PHE A 142 8.40 -0.22 -20.91
CA PHE A 142 8.68 -1.08 -19.77
C PHE A 142 9.23 -0.24 -18.62
N CYS A 143 8.63 -0.38 -17.45
CA CYS A 143 8.88 0.46 -16.29
C CYS A 143 9.46 -0.38 -15.15
N THR A 144 10.46 0.18 -14.48
CA THR A 144 10.89 -0.26 -13.14
C THR A 144 10.37 0.71 -12.10
N HIS A 145 10.64 0.42 -10.82
CA HIS A 145 10.21 1.24 -9.71
C HIS A 145 11.39 1.85 -8.97
N GLU A 146 11.07 2.85 -8.16
CA GLU A 146 11.85 3.36 -7.06
C GLU A 146 11.22 2.87 -5.75
N ASP A 147 12.02 2.39 -4.80
CA ASP A 147 11.54 2.10 -3.45
C ASP A 147 11.34 3.40 -2.67
N LEU A 148 10.21 3.54 -1.98
CA LEU A 148 9.83 4.75 -1.23
C LEU A 148 10.29 4.71 0.23
N HIS A 149 11.24 3.84 0.55
CA HIS A 149 11.72 3.56 1.90
C HIS A 149 13.24 3.35 1.93
N GLY A 150 13.82 3.43 3.12
CA GLY A 150 15.18 2.95 3.39
C GLY A 150 15.21 1.46 3.74
N GLU A 151 16.41 0.93 3.93
CA GLU A 151 16.63 -0.48 4.34
C GLU A 151 16.01 -0.82 5.70
N ASP A 152 15.79 0.20 6.53
CA ASP A 152 15.21 0.10 7.87
C ASP A 152 13.76 -0.41 7.86
N LEU A 153 12.98 -0.19 6.79
CA LEU A 153 11.61 -0.73 6.70
C LEU A 153 11.56 -2.27 6.67
N HIS A 154 12.63 -2.94 6.22
CA HIS A 154 12.69 -4.41 6.20
C HIS A 154 12.52 -5.02 7.59
N GLN A 155 12.99 -4.33 8.64
CA GLN A 155 12.85 -4.80 10.03
C GLN A 155 11.40 -4.78 10.52
N TYR A 156 10.51 -4.06 9.83
CA TYR A 156 9.07 -3.98 10.13
C TYR A 156 8.21 -4.82 9.19
N GLY A 157 8.83 -5.67 8.34
CA GLY A 157 8.09 -6.58 7.47
C GLY A 157 7.36 -5.89 6.31
N GLY A 158 7.79 -4.69 5.94
CA GLY A 158 7.16 -3.90 4.87
C GLY A 158 6.08 -2.96 5.38
N LEU A 159 5.21 -2.50 4.48
CA LEU A 159 4.15 -1.53 4.77
C LEU A 159 2.90 -1.83 3.94
N GLU A 160 1.76 -1.84 4.61
CA GLU A 160 0.43 -1.93 4.00
C GLU A 160 -0.58 -1.01 4.72
N PHE A 161 -1.82 -0.95 4.22
CA PHE A 161 -2.85 -0.01 4.67
C PHE A 161 -2.40 1.45 4.60
N PRO A 162 -1.91 1.91 3.43
CA PRO A 162 -1.41 3.26 3.28
C PRO A 162 -2.53 4.30 3.39
N GLN A 163 -2.25 5.39 4.08
CA GLN A 163 -3.09 6.56 4.21
C GLN A 163 -2.25 7.83 3.99
N ILE A 164 -2.88 8.89 3.49
CA ILE A 164 -2.27 10.20 3.28
C ILE A 164 -3.20 11.29 3.83
N ASN A 165 -2.78 12.54 3.78
CA ASN A 165 -3.69 13.68 3.91
C ASN A 165 -4.58 13.78 2.65
N TYR A 166 -5.53 12.86 2.55
CA TYR A 166 -6.27 12.57 1.32
C TYR A 166 -7.07 13.78 0.83
N GLY A 167 -7.69 14.52 1.76
CA GLY A 167 -8.54 15.66 1.42
C GLY A 167 -7.82 16.79 0.68
N LYS A 168 -6.50 16.94 0.88
CA LYS A 168 -5.70 18.02 0.26
C LYS A 168 -4.66 17.52 -0.75
N TYR A 169 -4.16 16.30 -0.60
CA TYR A 169 -3.00 15.80 -1.36
C TYR A 169 -3.29 14.59 -2.26
N ASN A 170 -4.49 14.01 -2.20
CA ASN A 170 -4.87 13.02 -3.21
C ASN A 170 -4.82 13.68 -4.60
N THR A 171 -4.23 12.97 -5.57
CA THR A 171 -3.98 13.48 -6.94
C THR A 171 -3.01 14.65 -7.06
N HIS A 172 -2.24 14.96 -6.02
CA HIS A 172 -1.24 16.02 -6.02
C HIS A 172 0.10 15.51 -5.47
N SER A 173 1.18 16.23 -5.80
CA SER A 173 2.50 15.99 -5.20
C SER A 173 2.42 16.12 -3.68
N TYR A 174 3.05 15.19 -2.97
CA TYR A 174 2.90 14.98 -1.54
C TYR A 174 4.21 14.44 -0.94
N ARG A 175 4.36 14.55 0.39
CA ARG A 175 5.58 14.18 1.11
C ARG A 175 5.40 13.04 2.09
N TYR A 176 4.21 12.90 2.69
CA TYR A 176 3.98 11.98 3.80
C TYR A 176 2.90 10.97 3.49
N PHE A 177 3.17 9.72 3.87
CA PHE A 177 2.13 8.70 4.01
C PHE A 177 2.32 7.94 5.31
N TYR A 178 1.25 7.26 5.72
CA TYR A 178 1.15 6.50 6.95
C TYR A 178 0.73 5.08 6.59
N GLY A 179 1.13 4.08 7.37
CA GLY A 179 0.70 2.70 7.15
C GLY A 179 1.01 1.81 8.34
N CYS A 180 0.70 0.53 8.22
CA CYS A 180 1.03 -0.50 9.19
C CYS A 180 2.25 -1.29 8.75
N GLY A 181 3.16 -1.58 9.70
CA GLY A 181 4.19 -2.60 9.49
C GLY A 181 3.64 -4.00 9.73
N PHE A 182 4.14 -4.98 8.97
CA PHE A 182 3.66 -6.37 8.91
C PHE A 182 4.78 -7.38 9.21
N ARG A 183 5.38 -7.29 10.41
CA ARG A 183 6.27 -8.37 10.90
C ARG A 183 5.53 -9.70 11.07
N HIS A 184 4.22 -9.62 11.25
CA HIS A 184 3.30 -10.75 11.43
C HIS A 184 2.17 -10.71 10.37
N LEU A 185 1.25 -11.70 10.40
CA LEU A 185 0.03 -11.69 9.56
C LEU A 185 -0.92 -10.54 9.91
N VAL A 186 -0.76 -9.88 11.05
CA VAL A 186 -1.52 -8.69 11.42
C VAL A 186 -0.55 -7.54 11.61
N GLY A 187 -1.02 -6.33 11.30
CA GLY A 187 -0.24 -5.12 11.53
C GLY A 187 0.11 -4.98 13.01
N ASP A 188 1.37 -4.74 13.31
CA ASP A 188 1.89 -4.70 14.69
C ASP A 188 2.59 -3.38 15.03
N THR A 189 2.75 -2.51 14.04
CA THR A 189 3.33 -1.17 14.18
C THR A 189 2.57 -0.19 13.31
N LEU A 190 2.58 1.08 13.70
CA LEU A 190 2.22 2.19 12.82
C LEU A 190 3.50 2.85 12.34
N ILE A 191 3.51 3.27 11.08
CA ILE A 191 4.66 3.88 10.43
C ILE A 191 4.22 5.16 9.74
N LYS A 192 4.95 6.24 9.96
CA LYS A 192 4.94 7.44 9.11
C LYS A 192 6.17 7.41 8.23
N MET A 193 5.98 7.59 6.93
CA MET A 193 7.03 7.72 5.94
C MET A 193 7.15 9.18 5.48
N ASP A 194 8.37 9.69 5.46
CA ASP A 194 8.77 10.95 4.83
C ASP A 194 9.51 10.65 3.53
N LEU A 195 8.89 10.95 2.40
CA LEU A 195 9.47 10.75 1.08
C LEU A 195 10.75 11.59 0.88
N GLN A 196 10.89 12.71 1.60
CA GLN A 196 12.12 13.47 1.60
C GLN A 196 13.17 12.73 2.45
N GLY A 197 14.15 12.12 1.79
CA GLY A 197 15.19 11.34 2.45
C GLY A 197 14.77 9.93 2.88
N LYS A 198 13.51 9.53 2.60
CA LYS A 198 12.96 8.19 2.88
C LYS A 198 13.07 7.79 4.35
N HIS A 199 12.86 8.77 5.24
CA HIS A 199 12.93 8.57 6.68
C HIS A 199 11.59 8.10 7.24
N MET A 200 11.64 7.31 8.31
CA MET A 200 10.43 6.83 8.97
C MET A 200 10.36 7.20 10.46
N LYS A 201 9.13 7.28 10.96
CA LYS A 201 8.83 7.28 12.40
C LYS A 201 7.89 6.12 12.69
N VAL A 202 8.12 5.46 13.81
CA VAL A 202 7.40 4.23 14.16
C VAL A 202 6.79 4.37 15.54
N TRP A 203 5.54 3.91 15.66
CA TRP A 203 4.89 3.67 16.94
C TRP A 203 4.67 2.16 17.05
N GLU A 204 5.13 1.59 18.16
CA GLU A 204 4.96 0.18 18.47
C GLU A 204 4.88 -0.03 19.98
N GLN A 205 4.12 -1.04 20.40
CA GLN A 205 4.11 -1.53 21.77
C GLN A 205 3.93 -3.05 21.78
N PRO A 206 4.79 -3.81 22.48
CA PRO A 206 4.70 -5.26 22.50
C PRO A 206 3.32 -5.78 22.92
N GLY A 207 2.78 -6.69 22.11
CA GLY A 207 1.47 -7.31 22.31
C GLY A 207 0.27 -6.44 21.97
N LEU A 208 0.48 -5.29 21.32
CA LEU A 208 -0.56 -4.43 20.79
C LEU A 208 -0.53 -4.44 19.25
N TYR A 209 -1.71 -4.47 18.63
CA TYR A 209 -1.86 -4.62 17.18
C TYR A 209 -2.76 -3.49 16.65
N PRO A 210 -2.19 -2.48 15.99
CA PRO A 210 -2.97 -1.37 15.43
C PRO A 210 -3.70 -1.76 14.14
N SER A 211 -4.83 -1.09 13.90
CA SER A 211 -5.54 -1.04 12.62
C SER A 211 -4.89 -0.01 11.67
N GLU A 212 -5.49 0.17 10.49
CA GLU A 212 -5.13 1.24 9.55
C GLU A 212 -5.03 2.62 10.24
N PRO A 213 -3.94 3.40 10.00
CA PRO A 213 -3.75 4.74 10.55
C PRO A 213 -4.50 5.81 9.76
N VAL A 214 -5.68 6.20 10.22
CA VAL A 214 -6.49 7.24 9.57
C VAL A 214 -5.94 8.62 9.91
N PHE A 215 -5.53 9.40 8.91
CA PHE A 215 -5.12 10.80 9.08
C PHE A 215 -6.33 11.74 9.21
N VAL A 216 -6.26 12.66 10.17
CA VAL A 216 -7.26 13.71 10.40
C VAL A 216 -6.54 15.06 10.49
N PRO A 217 -6.76 15.99 9.54
CA PRO A 217 -6.10 17.29 9.56
C PRO A 217 -6.59 18.16 10.72
N SER A 218 -5.70 18.99 11.26
CA SER A 218 -6.11 20.13 12.09
C SER A 218 -7.05 21.05 11.28
N PRO A 219 -8.08 21.67 11.89
CA PRO A 219 -9.01 22.54 11.16
C PRO A 219 -8.35 23.69 10.38
N ASN A 220 -7.21 24.19 10.85
CA ASN A 220 -6.45 25.27 10.23
C ASN A 220 -5.07 24.80 9.73
N ALA A 221 -4.96 23.53 9.33
CA ALA A 221 -3.70 22.91 8.92
C ALA A 221 -3.03 23.67 7.77
N THR A 222 -1.79 24.10 7.99
CA THR A 222 -0.97 24.75 6.95
C THR A 222 0.03 23.80 6.31
N GLU A 223 0.57 22.87 7.09
CA GLU A 223 1.50 21.83 6.67
C GLU A 223 0.77 20.52 6.34
N GLU A 224 1.41 19.65 5.55
CA GLU A 224 0.81 18.39 5.09
C GLU A 224 0.50 17.42 6.24
N ASP A 225 1.38 17.36 7.24
CA ASP A 225 1.30 16.50 8.41
C ASP A 225 0.80 17.21 9.68
N ASP A 226 0.16 18.38 9.53
CA ASP A 226 -0.50 19.09 10.62
C ASP A 226 -1.88 18.46 10.90
N GLY A 227 -1.90 17.57 11.89
CA GLY A 227 -3.09 16.82 12.28
C GLY A 227 -2.74 15.67 13.21
N VAL A 228 -3.64 14.70 13.26
CA VAL A 228 -3.49 13.50 14.09
C VAL A 228 -3.68 12.24 13.26
N ILE A 229 -3.11 11.14 13.75
CA ILE A 229 -3.39 9.78 13.28
C ILE A 229 -4.27 9.08 14.30
N MET A 230 -5.33 8.45 13.82
CA MET A 230 -6.23 7.63 14.61
C MET A 230 -6.11 6.16 14.21
N SER A 231 -5.96 5.27 15.19
CA SER A 231 -5.91 3.83 14.96
C SER A 231 -6.58 3.09 16.10
N VAL A 232 -7.39 2.09 15.80
CA VAL A 232 -7.90 1.16 16.82
C VAL A 232 -6.79 0.17 17.14
N VAL A 233 -6.46 0.01 18.41
CA VAL A 233 -5.41 -0.88 18.88
C VAL A 233 -6.06 -2.02 19.65
N ILE A 234 -5.89 -3.24 19.13
CA ILE A 234 -6.39 -4.46 19.76
C ILE A 234 -5.26 -5.22 20.46
N THR A 235 -5.64 -6.13 21.35
CA THR A 235 -4.70 -6.95 22.12
C THR A 235 -5.33 -8.30 22.43
N PRO A 236 -4.60 -9.42 22.28
CA PRO A 236 -5.05 -10.73 22.74
C PRO A 236 -4.92 -10.88 24.27
N ASN A 237 -4.19 -9.97 24.94
CA ASN A 237 -4.03 -9.97 26.39
C ASN A 237 -5.33 -9.51 27.07
N LYS A 238 -5.94 -10.40 27.87
CA LYS A 238 -7.19 -10.16 28.60
C LYS A 238 -7.09 -9.10 29.70
N ASP A 239 -5.88 -8.79 30.16
CA ASP A 239 -5.62 -7.77 31.18
C ASP A 239 -5.43 -6.36 30.59
N LYS A 240 -5.49 -6.23 29.26
CA LYS A 240 -5.36 -4.95 28.55
C LYS A 240 -6.65 -4.64 27.79
N SER A 241 -7.09 -3.39 27.87
CA SER A 241 -8.23 -2.88 27.09
C SER A 241 -7.85 -2.74 25.61
N THR A 242 -8.83 -2.94 24.74
CA THR A 242 -8.78 -2.37 23.38
C THR A 242 -8.99 -0.86 23.48
N PHE A 243 -8.35 -0.07 22.62
CA PHE A 243 -8.48 1.39 22.66
C PHE A 243 -8.33 2.04 21.30
N LEU A 244 -8.88 3.25 21.17
CA LEU A 244 -8.58 4.16 20.08
C LEU A 244 -7.32 4.97 20.45
N LEU A 245 -6.26 4.79 19.69
CA LEU A 245 -5.01 5.55 19.80
C LEU A 245 -5.11 6.85 19.00
N VAL A 246 -4.57 7.93 19.55
CA VAL A 246 -4.35 9.19 18.83
C VAL A 246 -2.88 9.57 18.90
N LEU A 247 -2.25 9.72 17.73
CA LEU A 247 -0.88 10.20 17.59
C LEU A 247 -0.88 11.60 16.97
N ASP A 248 0.03 12.46 17.41
CA ASP A 248 0.36 13.67 16.68
C ASP A 248 1.03 13.28 15.35
N ALA A 249 0.47 13.71 14.21
CA ALA A 249 0.90 13.21 12.89
C ALA A 249 2.30 13.71 12.50
N LYS A 250 2.80 14.79 13.11
CA LYS A 250 4.12 15.36 12.84
C LYS A 250 5.23 14.63 13.61
N THR A 251 5.11 14.57 14.92
CA THR A 251 6.06 13.95 15.87
C THR A 251 5.90 12.45 15.97
N PHE A 252 4.73 11.92 15.61
CA PHE A 252 4.33 10.53 15.74
C PHE A 252 4.32 10.02 17.19
N LYS A 253 4.16 10.93 18.14
CA LYS A 253 4.04 10.64 19.57
C LYS A 253 2.57 10.57 19.96
N GLU A 254 2.28 9.71 20.93
CA GLU A 254 0.93 9.59 21.47
C GLU A 254 0.50 10.86 22.19
N VAL A 255 -0.69 11.36 21.84
CA VAL A 255 -1.33 12.51 22.49
C VAL A 255 -2.49 12.09 23.40
N GLY A 256 -3.04 10.89 23.18
CA GLY A 256 -4.07 10.32 24.03
C GLY A 256 -4.62 9.00 23.49
N ARG A 257 -5.46 8.37 24.30
CA ARG A 257 -6.20 7.16 23.93
C ARG A 257 -7.57 7.12 24.60
N ALA A 258 -8.52 6.43 23.98
CA ALA A 258 -9.83 6.15 24.54
C ALA A 258 -10.05 4.64 24.65
N GLU A 259 -10.07 4.12 25.87
CA GLU A 259 -10.26 2.68 26.14
C GLU A 259 -11.73 2.26 26.06
N VAL A 260 -11.96 1.03 25.61
CA VAL A 260 -13.29 0.40 25.60
C VAL A 260 -13.27 -0.90 26.42
N PRO A 261 -14.35 -1.21 27.16
CA PRO A 261 -14.42 -2.40 28.01
C PRO A 261 -14.80 -3.68 27.22
N VAL A 262 -14.55 -3.71 25.91
CA VAL A 262 -14.93 -4.80 25.01
C VAL A 262 -13.80 -5.10 24.03
N ASN A 263 -13.74 -6.35 23.58
CA ASN A 263 -12.83 -6.75 22.51
C ASN A 263 -13.40 -6.35 21.16
N ILE A 264 -12.57 -5.70 20.34
CA ILE A 264 -12.89 -5.38 18.95
C ILE A 264 -12.14 -6.36 18.02
N PRO A 265 -12.80 -6.97 17.03
CA PRO A 265 -12.11 -7.76 16.00
C PRO A 265 -11.12 -6.91 15.20
N TYR A 266 -10.09 -7.54 14.63
CA TYR A 266 -9.19 -6.83 13.71
C TYR A 266 -9.98 -6.34 12.48
N GLY A 267 -9.88 -5.04 12.20
CA GLY A 267 -10.54 -4.38 11.08
C GLY A 267 -9.61 -4.19 9.88
N PHE A 268 -10.18 -3.73 8.77
CA PHE A 268 -9.41 -3.39 7.57
C PHE A 268 -9.35 -1.86 7.38
N HIS A 269 -10.44 -1.28 6.89
CA HIS A 269 -10.47 0.14 6.53
C HIS A 269 -11.45 0.94 7.38
N GLY A 270 -11.15 2.23 7.52
CA GLY A 270 -12.00 3.21 8.16
C GLY A 270 -11.95 4.56 7.46
N THR A 271 -12.84 5.46 7.87
CA THR A 271 -12.78 6.87 7.47
C THR A 271 -13.20 7.74 8.63
N PHE A 272 -12.60 8.91 8.75
CA PHE A 272 -13.05 9.94 9.66
C PHE A 272 -14.02 10.86 8.92
N ASN A 273 -15.22 11.03 9.48
CA ASN A 273 -16.18 11.99 8.97
C ASN A 273 -16.34 13.12 9.99
N SER A 274 -15.89 14.32 9.63
CA SER A 274 -16.23 15.52 10.38
C SER A 274 -17.68 15.87 10.10
N THR A 275 -18.59 15.51 11.00
CA THR A 275 -19.91 16.14 11.03
C THR A 275 -19.75 17.58 11.49
N GLN A 276 -19.60 18.50 10.53
CA GLN A 276 -19.95 19.91 10.65
C GLN A 276 -20.62 20.35 9.35
#